data_AF-A0A388QKG2-F1
#
_entry.id   AF-A0A388QKG2-F1
#
_cell.length_a   1.000
_cell.length_b   1.000
_cell.length_c   1.000
_cell.angle_alpha   90.00
_cell.angle_beta   90.00
_cell.angle_gamma   90.00
#
_symmetry.space_group_name_H-M   'P 1'
#
loop_
_entity.id
_entity.type
_entity.pdbx_description
1 polymer ?
#
loop_
_entity_poly.entity_id
_entity_poly.type
_entity_poly.pdbx_seq_one_letter_code
_entity_poly.pdbx_strand_id
1 'polypeptide(L)'
;MTFTRSISSNSRRGISSVVGALIFTVLMIAGFSAMSLALDSQTDIVNTQRVVADTELKKQQEQFGIAVFTDTNNILNVSVDNIGQNPVEISRVWITNKTLAIQPAKPFSVNSNDAFVPTGFTSNVLSTQPLYMIPDTYDVKVISTLGTVRIAEVTVGSGPLSDGLRAELITDPPDVIIGQNVTVAMVVTNTGSSTIENVSPGSLTVTPSLAVLASSSPIPASTDLTPGESVLFSWDYTISGTSGDNVTFSSYASGTKINDSTVMTSNTVSDVSTLRLPTDGSTSGTNPNIVNDELLARPKLFLIIPSPQGDSNDKALWGINVANPVNAPMKVSKLSITAFAPGANNNDKIFDSACVADTIFPTGVNHWTCPSENVLLWQDFTNPIVISPNSTQAFLVKVKPGTIAGQNTLESVVVQGSVFTTVGSFGKSGYQTTMYDGTESIGSIYLSNVVDSRNNNDMQSVRTNIIPGSTQTFNIVFADLDTVSTTWIKSGAQLIINVPKGWTNVSIVSYPGFVSAPTVITFGDGSTQIIGTTTSNLGDAVNQSDTIKFTAQAPNITNDQMYVMYVLAQGQTNNIFSIGPLAEIVLQVDAP
;
A
#
# COMPACT_ATOMS: atom_id res chain seq x y z
N MET A 1 58.00 6.64 65.55
CA MET A 1 56.70 7.27 65.84
C MET A 1 56.21 7.94 64.57
N THR A 2 55.10 7.44 64.03
CA THR A 2 54.57 7.77 62.71
C THR A 2 53.68 9.02 62.78
N PHE A 3 53.85 9.96 61.87
CA PHE A 3 53.04 11.17 61.72
C PHE A 3 51.75 10.87 60.94
N THR A 4 50.61 11.37 61.41
CA THR A 4 49.38 11.51 60.62
C THR A 4 48.88 12.95 60.73
N ARG A 5 48.64 13.59 59.58
CA ARG A 5 48.18 14.97 59.43
C ARG A 5 46.73 14.95 58.92
N SER A 6 45.83 15.64 59.62
CA SER A 6 44.41 15.79 59.26
C SER A 6 44.20 17.06 58.42
N ILE A 7 43.40 16.99 57.34
CA ILE A 7 43.03 18.12 56.47
C ILE A 7 41.49 18.28 56.43
N SER A 8 41.05 19.54 56.52
CA SER A 8 39.68 20.07 56.73
C SER A 8 38.68 19.87 55.57
N SER A 9 37.37 19.82 55.89
CA SER A 9 36.26 19.36 55.03
C SER A 9 35.42 20.46 54.33
N ASN A 10 35.83 21.74 54.36
CA ASN A 10 34.98 22.82 53.83
C ASN A 10 35.02 23.01 52.30
N SER A 11 35.95 22.42 51.55
CA SER A 11 36.01 22.60 50.07
C SER A 11 35.01 21.74 49.28
N ARG A 12 34.38 20.74 49.92
CA ARG A 12 33.53 19.74 49.22
C ARG A 12 32.11 20.23 48.93
N ARG A 13 31.58 21.20 49.70
CA ARG A 13 30.22 21.73 49.49
C ARG A 13 30.11 22.64 48.24
N GLY A 14 31.13 23.45 47.97
CA GLY A 14 31.16 24.30 46.77
C GLY A 14 31.30 23.50 45.47
N ILE A 15 32.10 22.42 45.49
CA ILE A 15 32.25 21.53 44.33
C ILE A 15 30.94 20.79 44.04
N SER A 16 30.23 20.32 45.09
CA SER A 16 28.95 19.62 44.91
C SER A 16 27.84 20.53 44.34
N SER A 17 27.80 21.82 44.67
CA SER A 17 26.79 22.73 44.11
C SER A 17 27.10 23.10 42.65
N VAL A 18 28.38 23.23 42.30
CA VAL A 18 28.80 23.49 40.91
C VAL A 18 28.53 22.28 40.02
N VAL A 19 28.82 21.06 40.50
CA VAL A 19 28.51 19.81 39.78
C VAL A 19 27.00 19.60 39.64
N GLY A 20 26.22 19.86 40.70
CA GLY A 20 24.75 19.79 40.64
C GLY A 20 24.15 20.80 39.65
N ALA A 21 24.68 22.02 39.60
CA ALA A 21 24.26 23.03 38.63
C ALA A 21 24.60 22.61 37.19
N LEU A 22 25.79 22.03 36.95
CA LEU A 22 26.18 21.52 35.63
C LEU A 22 25.27 20.38 35.16
N ILE A 23 24.99 19.40 36.02
CA ILE A 23 24.08 18.29 35.69
C ILE A 23 22.68 18.82 35.40
N PHE A 24 22.18 19.76 36.20
CA PHE A 24 20.87 20.37 35.98
C PHE A 24 20.82 21.13 34.65
N THR A 25 21.87 21.87 34.28
CA THR A 25 21.90 22.56 32.98
C THR A 25 21.92 21.60 31.80
N VAL A 26 22.63 20.47 31.89
CA VAL A 26 22.65 19.46 30.83
C VAL A 26 21.28 18.78 30.68
N LEU A 27 20.64 18.42 31.81
CA LEU A 27 19.28 17.86 31.80
C LEU A 27 18.26 18.86 31.28
N MET A 28 18.41 20.14 31.60
CA MET A 28 17.55 21.21 31.10
C MET A 28 17.72 21.38 29.58
N ILE A 29 18.95 21.36 29.05
CA ILE A 29 19.22 21.42 27.61
C ILE A 29 18.65 20.19 26.88
N ALA A 30 18.80 18.99 27.45
CA ALA A 30 18.22 17.78 26.89
C ALA A 30 16.68 17.83 26.89
N GLY A 31 16.08 18.31 27.99
CA GLY A 31 14.63 18.52 28.11
C GLY A 31 14.10 19.54 27.10
N PHE A 32 14.80 20.65 26.90
CA PHE A 32 14.44 21.64 25.88
C PHE A 32 14.61 21.10 24.46
N SER A 33 15.61 20.26 24.21
CA SER A 33 15.83 19.66 22.88
C SER A 33 14.73 18.65 22.53
N ALA A 34 14.36 17.79 23.48
CA ALA A 34 13.24 16.86 23.32
C ALA A 34 11.90 17.59 23.16
N MET A 35 11.69 18.67 23.92
CA MET A 35 10.51 19.52 23.78
C MET A 35 10.50 20.25 22.43
N SER A 36 11.64 20.73 21.94
CA SER A 36 11.74 21.34 20.61
C SER A 36 11.40 20.34 19.51
N LEU A 37 11.94 19.12 19.56
CA LEU A 37 11.63 18.07 18.59
C LEU A 37 10.16 17.66 18.64
N ALA A 38 9.56 17.60 19.83
CA ALA A 38 8.14 17.34 19.98
C ALA A 38 7.28 18.48 19.39
N LEU A 39 7.72 19.73 19.56
CA LEU A 39 7.06 20.90 18.95
C LEU A 39 7.22 20.93 17.44
N ASP A 40 8.37 20.52 16.90
CA ASP A 40 8.60 20.43 15.44
C ASP A 40 7.76 19.30 14.84
N SER A 41 7.72 18.11 15.47
CA SER A 41 6.86 17.01 15.05
C SER A 41 5.38 17.36 15.11
N GLN A 42 4.94 18.07 16.16
CA GLN A 42 3.58 18.60 16.23
C GLN A 42 3.33 19.64 15.14
N THR A 43 4.30 20.51 14.86
CA THR A 43 4.19 21.53 13.80
C THR A 43 4.04 20.87 12.43
N ASP A 44 4.79 19.80 12.14
CA ASP A 44 4.67 19.08 10.87
C ASP A 44 3.37 18.29 10.74
N ILE A 45 2.90 17.66 11.82
CA ILE A 45 1.58 17.00 11.86
C ILE A 45 0.48 18.03 11.66
N VAL A 46 0.54 19.16 12.36
CA VAL A 46 -0.44 20.26 12.22
C VAL A 46 -0.38 20.86 10.83
N ASN A 47 0.80 21.04 10.24
CA ASN A 47 0.96 21.57 8.88
C ASN A 47 0.42 20.59 7.84
N THR A 48 0.67 19.28 7.99
CA THR A 48 0.15 18.26 7.09
C THR A 48 -1.37 18.12 7.21
N GLN A 49 -1.88 18.07 8.45
CA GLN A 49 -3.32 18.09 8.70
C GLN A 49 -3.96 19.37 8.16
N ARG A 50 -3.29 20.51 8.29
CA ARG A 50 -3.73 21.77 7.70
C ARG A 50 -3.74 21.72 6.18
N VAL A 51 -2.72 21.19 5.52
CA VAL A 51 -2.69 21.10 4.04
C VAL A 51 -3.77 20.13 3.53
N VAL A 52 -3.94 18.98 4.19
CA VAL A 52 -5.00 18.03 3.85
C VAL A 52 -6.38 18.63 4.12
N ALA A 53 -6.59 19.24 5.29
CA ALA A 53 -7.85 19.91 5.63
C ALA A 53 -8.13 21.09 4.70
N ASP A 54 -7.14 21.94 4.40
CA ASP A 54 -7.28 23.06 3.45
C ASP A 54 -7.62 22.55 2.05
N THR A 55 -7.05 21.41 1.62
CA THR A 55 -7.36 20.79 0.33
C THR A 55 -8.76 20.21 0.31
N GLU A 56 -9.16 19.48 1.36
CA GLU A 56 -10.52 18.93 1.49
C GLU A 56 -11.58 20.04 1.65
N LEU A 57 -11.29 21.09 2.41
CA LEU A 57 -12.14 22.29 2.51
C LEU A 57 -12.26 22.98 1.15
N LYS A 58 -11.16 23.14 0.41
CA LYS A 58 -11.21 23.70 -0.94
C LYS A 58 -12.02 22.82 -1.89
N LYS A 59 -11.91 21.49 -1.83
CA LYS A 59 -12.75 20.57 -2.60
C LYS A 59 -14.24 20.68 -2.21
N GLN A 60 -14.55 20.82 -0.92
CA GLN A 60 -15.94 21.02 -0.47
C GLN A 60 -16.52 22.38 -0.90
N GLN A 61 -15.67 23.41 -0.95
CA GLN A 61 -16.04 24.75 -1.45
C GLN A 61 -16.07 24.82 -2.99
N GLU A 62 -15.38 23.89 -3.67
CA GLU A 62 -15.37 23.73 -5.12
C GLU A 62 -16.63 22.97 -5.57
N GLN A 63 -17.73 23.70 -5.64
CA GLN A 63 -18.98 23.17 -6.16
C GLN A 63 -19.17 23.66 -7.59
N PHE A 64 -19.18 22.74 -8.55
CA PHE A 64 -19.55 23.05 -9.91
C PHE A 64 -20.50 22.00 -10.48
N GLY A 65 -21.40 22.48 -11.33
CA GLY A 65 -22.22 21.67 -12.22
C GLY A 65 -21.56 21.58 -13.58
N ILE A 66 -21.92 20.55 -14.34
CA ILE A 66 -21.53 20.45 -15.74
C ILE A 66 -22.77 20.17 -16.58
N ALA A 67 -22.84 20.80 -17.75
CA ALA A 67 -23.85 20.55 -18.76
C ALA A 67 -23.13 20.23 -20.07
N VAL A 68 -23.58 19.18 -20.75
CA VAL A 68 -22.94 18.68 -21.96
C VAL A 68 -23.99 18.58 -23.04
N PHE A 69 -23.73 19.22 -24.17
CA PHE A 69 -24.65 19.23 -25.30
C PHE A 69 -23.87 19.35 -26.61
N THR A 70 -24.46 18.86 -27.69
CA THR A 70 -23.94 19.06 -29.04
C THR A 70 -24.70 20.20 -29.71
N ASP A 71 -24.00 21.11 -30.37
CA ASP A 71 -24.64 22.15 -31.17
C ASP A 71 -25.06 21.67 -32.57
N THR A 72 -25.65 22.55 -33.37
CA THR A 72 -26.06 22.29 -34.76
C THR A 72 -24.90 21.98 -35.71
N ASN A 73 -23.65 22.22 -35.31
CA ASN A 73 -22.44 21.92 -36.07
C ASN A 73 -21.73 20.65 -35.57
N ASN A 74 -22.36 19.87 -34.68
CA ASN A 74 -21.79 18.69 -34.02
C ASN A 74 -20.54 18.99 -33.17
N ILE A 75 -20.43 20.21 -32.63
CA ILE A 75 -19.41 20.56 -31.66
C ILE A 75 -19.93 20.19 -30.28
N LEU A 76 -19.16 19.39 -29.54
CA LEU A 76 -19.46 19.05 -28.16
C LEU A 76 -19.13 20.24 -27.28
N ASN A 77 -20.16 20.87 -26.71
CA ASN A 77 -20.00 21.91 -25.72
C ASN A 77 -20.06 21.30 -24.32
N VAL A 78 -19.01 21.56 -23.53
CA VAL A 78 -18.96 21.18 -22.12
C VAL A 78 -18.95 22.46 -21.31
N SER A 79 -20.13 22.80 -20.80
CA SER A 79 -20.34 23.99 -20.00
C SER A 79 -20.14 23.65 -18.53
N VAL A 80 -19.24 24.35 -17.87
CA VAL A 80 -18.97 24.21 -16.44
C VAL A 80 -19.58 25.41 -15.74
N ASP A 81 -20.50 25.15 -14.82
CA ASP A 81 -21.15 26.17 -14.00
C ASP A 81 -20.57 26.17 -12.59
N ASN A 82 -19.82 27.20 -12.23
CA ASN A 82 -19.20 27.29 -10.92
C ASN A 82 -20.17 27.90 -9.90
N ILE A 83 -20.84 27.04 -9.13
CA ILE A 83 -21.74 27.42 -8.04
C ILE A 83 -21.01 27.57 -6.68
N GLY A 84 -19.69 27.37 -6.68
CA GLY A 84 -18.82 27.44 -5.52
C GLY A 84 -18.35 28.86 -5.21
N GLN A 85 -17.76 29.01 -4.02
CA GLN A 85 -17.23 30.29 -3.55
C GLN A 85 -15.80 30.59 -4.04
N ASN A 86 -15.15 29.61 -4.69
CA ASN A 86 -13.80 29.75 -5.24
C ASN A 86 -13.79 29.47 -6.75
N PRO A 87 -12.90 30.11 -7.54
CA PRO A 87 -12.72 29.76 -8.94
C PRO A 87 -12.33 28.30 -9.11
N VAL A 88 -12.87 27.65 -10.14
CA VAL A 88 -12.59 26.25 -10.48
C VAL A 88 -11.65 26.24 -11.68
N GLU A 89 -10.59 25.44 -11.61
CA GLU A 89 -9.72 25.18 -12.75
C GLU A 89 -9.89 23.74 -13.22
N ILE A 90 -10.24 23.57 -14.49
CA ILE A 90 -10.46 22.26 -15.12
C ILE A 90 -9.16 21.72 -15.67
N SER A 91 -8.75 20.55 -15.20
CA SER A 91 -7.55 19.86 -15.65
C SER A 91 -7.79 19.09 -16.94
N ARG A 92 -8.84 18.24 -16.96
CA ARG A 92 -9.11 17.32 -18.08
C ARG A 92 -10.59 17.01 -18.21
N VAL A 93 -11.00 16.69 -19.44
CA VAL A 93 -12.30 16.11 -19.75
C VAL A 93 -12.10 14.72 -20.36
N TRP A 94 -12.86 13.74 -19.90
CA TRP A 94 -12.83 12.38 -20.42
C TRP A 94 -14.16 12.05 -21.05
N ILE A 95 -14.12 11.38 -22.20
CA ILE A 95 -15.33 10.89 -22.87
C ILE A 95 -15.23 9.37 -22.95
N THR A 96 -16.27 8.72 -22.44
CA THR A 96 -16.40 7.26 -22.40
C THR A 96 -17.72 6.85 -23.04
N ASN A 97 -17.68 5.92 -23.99
CA ASN A 97 -18.90 5.31 -24.50
C ASN A 97 -19.47 4.41 -23.39
N LYS A 98 -20.73 4.65 -23.02
CA LYS A 98 -21.39 3.95 -21.92
C LYS A 98 -21.86 2.55 -22.32
N THR A 99 -22.22 2.34 -23.58
CA THR A 99 -22.76 1.05 -24.05
C THR A 99 -21.64 0.08 -24.46
N LEU A 100 -20.48 0.59 -24.88
CA LEU A 100 -19.30 -0.20 -25.23
C LEU A 100 -18.26 -0.16 -24.10
N ALA A 101 -18.40 -1.09 -23.14
CA ALA A 101 -17.50 -1.23 -21.98
C ALA A 101 -16.00 -1.42 -22.33
N ILE A 102 -15.69 -1.81 -23.57
CA ILE A 102 -14.34 -2.11 -24.06
C ILE A 102 -13.70 -0.93 -24.80
N GLN A 103 -14.43 0.17 -25.00
CA GLN A 103 -13.88 1.33 -25.68
C GLN A 103 -12.99 2.13 -24.71
N PRO A 104 -11.71 2.37 -25.05
CA PRO A 104 -10.81 3.08 -24.16
C PRO A 104 -11.31 4.52 -23.93
N ALA A 105 -11.37 4.92 -22.65
CA ALA A 105 -11.64 6.29 -22.25
C ALA A 105 -10.65 7.23 -22.93
N LYS A 106 -11.15 8.24 -23.65
CA LYS A 106 -10.29 9.20 -24.35
C LYS A 106 -10.21 10.49 -23.55
N PRO A 107 -9.00 10.92 -23.12
CA PRO A 107 -8.80 12.21 -22.48
C PRO A 107 -8.73 13.31 -23.52
N PHE A 108 -9.35 14.44 -23.21
CA PHE A 108 -9.28 15.69 -23.97
C PHE A 108 -8.67 16.77 -23.09
N SER A 109 -7.70 17.48 -23.65
CA SER A 109 -7.05 18.62 -23.01
C SER A 109 -7.94 19.86 -23.16
N VAL A 110 -8.14 20.57 -22.07
CA VAL A 110 -8.79 21.89 -22.08
C VAL A 110 -7.74 22.95 -22.41
N ASN A 111 -8.10 23.97 -23.19
CA ASN A 111 -7.23 25.11 -23.45
C ASN A 111 -7.03 25.90 -22.15
N SER A 112 -5.80 26.31 -21.84
CA SER A 112 -5.49 27.04 -20.61
C SER A 112 -6.29 28.34 -20.44
N ASN A 113 -6.75 28.95 -21.54
CA ASN A 113 -7.60 30.15 -21.49
C ASN A 113 -9.06 29.86 -21.06
N ASP A 114 -9.55 28.64 -21.32
CA ASP A 114 -10.93 28.23 -21.07
C ASP A 114 -11.05 27.34 -19.81
N ALA A 115 -9.91 26.88 -19.27
CA ALA A 115 -9.84 26.00 -18.10
C ALA A 115 -10.27 26.68 -16.80
N PHE A 116 -10.21 28.01 -16.72
CA PHE A 116 -10.51 28.76 -15.50
C PHE A 116 -11.94 29.29 -15.50
N VAL A 117 -12.73 28.88 -14.50
CA VAL A 117 -14.12 29.26 -14.35
C VAL A 117 -14.29 30.08 -13.05
N PRO A 118 -14.46 31.40 -13.15
CA PRO A 118 -14.71 32.26 -11.99
C PRO A 118 -16.01 31.88 -11.26
N THR A 119 -16.12 32.28 -10.00
CA THR A 119 -17.28 32.00 -9.13
C THR A 119 -18.57 32.62 -9.66
N GLY A 120 -19.65 31.85 -9.76
CA GLY A 120 -20.95 32.32 -10.23
C GLY A 120 -21.03 32.54 -11.74
N PHE A 121 -20.02 32.08 -12.49
CA PHE A 121 -20.01 32.12 -13.94
C PHE A 121 -20.06 30.71 -14.52
N THR A 122 -20.69 30.63 -15.68
CA THR A 122 -20.66 29.45 -16.53
C THR A 122 -19.67 29.69 -17.68
N SER A 123 -18.72 28.78 -17.89
CA SER A 123 -17.78 28.84 -19.00
C SER A 123 -17.81 27.54 -19.81
N ASN A 124 -17.65 27.65 -21.13
CA ASN A 124 -17.53 26.48 -21.98
C ASN A 124 -16.06 26.08 -22.10
N VAL A 125 -15.71 24.93 -21.55
CA VAL A 125 -14.33 24.43 -21.47
C VAL A 125 -13.92 23.62 -22.70
N LEU A 126 -14.87 23.30 -23.58
CA LEU A 126 -14.64 22.62 -24.85
C LEU A 126 -15.52 23.28 -25.92
N SER A 127 -15.00 24.34 -26.56
CA SER A 127 -15.76 25.12 -27.57
C SER A 127 -15.17 25.05 -28.98
N THR A 128 -13.93 24.57 -29.13
CA THR A 128 -13.16 24.70 -30.37
C THR A 128 -12.86 23.38 -31.08
N GLN A 129 -13.24 22.25 -30.49
CA GLN A 129 -12.88 20.94 -31.03
C GLN A 129 -14.13 20.19 -31.57
N PRO A 130 -14.27 20.04 -32.91
CA PRO A 130 -15.27 19.15 -33.46
C PRO A 130 -14.92 17.70 -33.10
N LEU A 131 -15.87 16.98 -32.51
CA LEU A 131 -15.70 15.58 -32.10
C LEU A 131 -16.63 14.69 -32.92
N TYR A 132 -16.03 13.83 -33.74
CA TYR A 132 -16.76 12.81 -34.47
C TYR A 132 -16.98 11.61 -33.57
N MET A 133 -18.15 11.56 -32.94
CA MET A 133 -18.59 10.46 -32.09
C MET A 133 -19.52 9.54 -32.87
N ILE A 134 -19.45 8.24 -32.59
CA ILE A 134 -20.41 7.26 -33.12
C ILE A 134 -21.76 7.51 -32.43
N PRO A 135 -22.92 7.43 -33.11
CA PRO A 135 -24.22 7.56 -32.46
C PRO A 135 -24.39 6.56 -31.32
N ASP A 136 -24.36 7.06 -30.08
CA ASP A 136 -24.39 6.25 -28.87
C ASP A 136 -24.54 7.15 -27.62
N THR A 137 -24.68 6.54 -26.45
CA THR A 137 -24.68 7.23 -25.16
C THR A 137 -23.25 7.32 -24.60
N TYR A 138 -22.85 8.52 -24.20
CA TYR A 138 -21.52 8.79 -23.64
C TYR A 138 -21.60 9.40 -22.25
N ASP A 139 -20.68 9.01 -21.37
CA ASP A 139 -20.40 9.72 -20.14
C ASP A 139 -19.23 10.69 -20.37
N VAL A 140 -19.46 11.95 -20.03
CA VAL A 140 -18.46 13.02 -20.06
C VAL A 140 -18.07 13.36 -18.63
N LYS A 141 -16.84 13.01 -18.28
CA LYS A 141 -16.25 13.21 -16.96
C LYS A 141 -15.32 14.41 -16.96
N VAL A 142 -15.64 15.43 -16.18
CA VAL A 142 -14.84 16.64 -16.00
C VAL A 142 -14.10 16.56 -14.67
N ILE A 143 -12.80 16.85 -14.69
CA ILE A 143 -11.91 16.74 -13.52
C ILE A 143 -11.23 18.09 -13.28
N SER A 144 -11.36 18.63 -12.07
CA SER A 144 -10.65 19.84 -11.64
C SER A 144 -9.20 19.57 -11.24
N THR A 145 -8.38 20.61 -11.12
CA THR A 145 -7.00 20.52 -10.61
C THR A 145 -6.94 20.09 -9.14
N LEU A 146 -8.00 20.33 -8.38
CA LEU A 146 -8.15 19.84 -7.00
C LEU A 146 -8.66 18.40 -6.93
N GLY A 147 -9.02 17.76 -8.05
CA GLY A 147 -9.45 16.37 -8.11
C GLY A 147 -10.94 16.13 -7.89
N THR A 148 -11.76 17.19 -7.91
CA THR A 148 -13.22 17.07 -7.92
C THR A 148 -13.68 16.56 -9.28
N VAL A 149 -14.62 15.62 -9.27
CA VAL A 149 -15.14 14.96 -10.46
C VAL A 149 -16.62 15.26 -10.62
N ARG A 150 -17.04 15.57 -11.85
CA ARG A 150 -18.45 15.59 -12.27
C ARG A 150 -18.62 14.79 -13.54
N ILE A 151 -19.75 14.09 -13.65
CA ILE A 151 -20.09 13.26 -14.80
C ILE A 151 -21.45 13.74 -15.32
N ALA A 152 -21.55 13.93 -16.63
CA ALA A 152 -22.79 14.19 -17.32
C ALA A 152 -22.91 13.23 -18.50
N GLU A 153 -24.11 12.70 -18.69
CA GLU A 153 -24.43 11.83 -19.80
C GLU A 153 -24.84 12.67 -21.00
N VAL A 154 -24.39 12.29 -22.20
CA VAL A 154 -24.81 12.88 -23.46
C VAL A 154 -25.12 11.77 -24.46
N THR A 155 -26.32 11.81 -25.03
CA THR A 155 -26.73 10.89 -26.10
C THR A 155 -26.49 11.55 -27.44
N VAL A 156 -25.67 10.91 -28.28
CA VAL A 156 -25.33 11.40 -29.61
C VAL A 156 -26.14 10.60 -30.63
N GLY A 157 -26.88 11.29 -31.50
CA GLY A 157 -27.56 10.65 -32.65
C GLY A 157 -29.02 10.22 -32.46
N SER A 158 -29.64 10.49 -31.31
CA SER A 158 -31.10 10.52 -31.21
C SER A 158 -31.58 11.96 -31.47
N GLY A 159 -32.14 12.21 -32.65
CA GLY A 159 -32.89 13.46 -32.88
C GLY A 159 -34.11 13.54 -31.96
N PRO A 160 -34.81 14.69 -32.01
CA PRO A 160 -34.75 15.71 -30.95
C PRO A 160 -35.28 15.19 -29.59
N LEU A 161 -34.93 15.87 -28.48
CA LEU A 161 -35.86 16.33 -27.43
C LEU A 161 -35.11 16.64 -26.13
N SER A 162 -34.82 17.92 -25.90
CA SER A 162 -34.58 18.51 -24.57
C SER A 162 -35.90 18.72 -23.80
N ASP A 163 -36.84 17.78 -23.89
CA ASP A 163 -38.12 17.80 -23.19
C ASP A 163 -38.65 16.36 -23.11
N GLY A 164 -38.51 15.67 -21.97
CA GLY A 164 -38.80 14.24 -21.84
C GLY A 164 -38.58 13.62 -20.46
N LEU A 165 -38.74 12.30 -20.36
CA LEU A 165 -38.41 11.49 -19.19
C LEU A 165 -37.03 10.86 -19.37
N ARG A 166 -36.23 10.80 -18.29
CA ARG A 166 -34.99 10.03 -18.24
C ARG A 166 -35.13 8.93 -17.19
N ALA A 167 -34.78 7.71 -17.54
CA ALA A 167 -34.79 6.58 -16.63
C ALA A 167 -33.35 6.07 -16.43
N GLU A 168 -33.10 5.50 -15.25
CA GLU A 168 -31.91 4.74 -14.90
C GLU A 168 -32.34 3.49 -14.12
N LEU A 169 -31.68 2.35 -14.33
CA LEU A 169 -32.00 1.06 -13.70
C LEU A 169 -30.80 0.57 -12.90
N ILE A 170 -31.07 0.06 -11.70
CA ILE A 170 -30.07 -0.49 -10.79
C ILE A 170 -30.60 -1.80 -10.20
N THR A 171 -29.75 -2.82 -10.16
CA THR A 171 -30.04 -4.12 -9.53
C THR A 171 -29.23 -4.27 -8.26
N ASP A 172 -29.91 -4.61 -7.14
CA ASP A 172 -29.28 -4.87 -5.85
C ASP A 172 -29.65 -6.28 -5.34
N PRO A 173 -28.67 -7.15 -5.05
CA PRO A 173 -27.22 -7.00 -5.29
C PRO A 173 -26.84 -7.14 -6.78
N PRO A 174 -25.72 -6.54 -7.24
CA PRO A 174 -25.25 -6.70 -8.63
C PRO A 174 -24.76 -8.12 -8.95
N ASP A 175 -24.37 -8.87 -7.91
CA ASP A 175 -24.07 -10.30 -7.96
C ASP A 175 -25.22 -11.08 -7.31
N VAL A 176 -26.09 -11.67 -8.12
CA VAL A 176 -27.30 -12.36 -7.65
C VAL A 176 -26.97 -13.78 -7.24
N ILE A 177 -27.23 -14.11 -5.97
CA ILE A 177 -27.17 -15.48 -5.49
C ILE A 177 -28.43 -16.22 -5.95
N ILE A 178 -28.23 -17.34 -6.65
CA ILE A 178 -29.34 -18.16 -7.18
C ILE A 178 -30.29 -18.57 -6.04
N GLY A 179 -31.59 -18.28 -6.23
CA GLY A 179 -32.63 -18.57 -5.24
C GLY A 179 -32.83 -17.52 -4.14
N GLN A 180 -32.11 -16.40 -4.16
CA GLN A 180 -32.36 -15.24 -3.29
C GLN A 180 -33.18 -14.16 -3.99
N ASN A 181 -33.75 -13.24 -3.20
CA ASN A 181 -34.48 -12.09 -3.71
C ASN A 181 -33.51 -11.04 -4.26
N VAL A 182 -33.85 -10.48 -5.41
CA VAL A 182 -33.16 -9.41 -6.11
C VAL A 182 -34.10 -8.23 -6.19
N THR A 183 -33.66 -7.06 -5.74
CA THR A 183 -34.43 -5.84 -5.87
C THR A 183 -33.93 -5.06 -7.07
N VAL A 184 -34.80 -4.84 -8.05
CA VAL A 184 -34.52 -3.97 -9.20
C VAL A 184 -35.18 -2.63 -8.93
N ALA A 185 -34.42 -1.55 -9.03
CA ALA A 185 -34.88 -0.19 -8.82
C ALA A 185 -34.69 0.65 -10.08
N MET A 186 -35.74 1.33 -10.53
CA MET A 186 -35.70 2.28 -11.63
C MET A 186 -35.96 3.69 -11.13
N VAL A 187 -34.99 4.57 -11.33
CA VAL A 187 -35.13 6.01 -11.07
C VAL A 187 -35.63 6.67 -12.35
N VAL A 188 -36.73 7.40 -12.25
CA VAL A 188 -37.28 8.17 -13.38
C VAL A 188 -37.29 9.64 -13.01
N THR A 189 -36.67 10.46 -13.85
CA THR A 189 -36.56 11.91 -13.69
C THR A 189 -37.31 12.61 -14.83
N ASN A 190 -38.11 13.62 -14.49
CA ASN A 190 -38.68 14.52 -15.48
C ASN A 190 -37.64 15.59 -15.86
N THR A 191 -37.05 15.47 -17.05
CA THR A 191 -36.08 16.44 -17.59
C THR A 191 -36.74 17.49 -18.48
N GLY A 192 -38.07 17.47 -18.59
CA GLY A 192 -38.86 18.42 -19.35
C GLY A 192 -39.23 19.69 -18.57
N SER A 193 -39.88 20.61 -19.27
CA SER A 193 -40.26 21.94 -18.74
C SER A 193 -41.67 21.98 -18.10
N SER A 194 -42.40 20.87 -18.14
CA SER A 194 -43.79 20.75 -17.67
C SER A 194 -44.02 19.46 -16.88
N THR A 195 -45.04 19.44 -16.03
CA THR A 195 -45.45 18.25 -15.27
C THR A 195 -45.85 17.11 -16.21
N ILE A 196 -45.37 15.91 -15.91
CA ILE A 196 -45.73 14.67 -16.59
C ILE A 196 -46.55 13.84 -15.60
N GLU A 197 -47.81 13.59 -15.94
CA GLU A 197 -48.77 12.85 -15.13
C GLU A 197 -48.73 11.35 -15.46
N ASN A 198 -49.13 10.53 -14.48
CA ASN A 198 -49.23 9.08 -14.58
C ASN A 198 -47.94 8.40 -15.07
N VAL A 199 -46.78 8.90 -14.61
CA VAL A 199 -45.50 8.26 -14.92
C VAL A 199 -45.51 6.87 -14.29
N SER A 200 -45.40 5.87 -15.14
CA SER A 200 -45.39 4.46 -14.74
C SER A 200 -44.30 3.72 -15.50
N PRO A 201 -43.68 2.73 -14.86
CA PRO A 201 -42.70 1.91 -15.53
C PRO A 201 -43.39 0.87 -16.45
N GLY A 202 -42.77 0.61 -17.60
CA GLY A 202 -43.13 -0.48 -18.49
C GLY A 202 -42.83 -1.84 -17.86
N SER A 203 -43.23 -2.90 -18.55
CA SER A 203 -42.95 -4.27 -18.10
C SER A 203 -41.44 -4.53 -18.11
N LEU A 204 -40.87 -4.89 -16.95
CA LEU A 204 -39.48 -5.30 -16.86
C LEU A 204 -39.28 -6.60 -17.65
N THR A 205 -38.41 -6.55 -18.65
CA THR A 205 -38.03 -7.71 -19.46
C THR A 205 -36.75 -8.29 -18.90
N VAL A 206 -36.76 -9.60 -18.63
CA VAL A 206 -35.60 -10.34 -18.11
C VAL A 206 -35.09 -11.29 -19.19
N THR A 207 -33.79 -11.23 -19.50
CA THR A 207 -33.14 -12.09 -20.49
C THR A 207 -31.99 -12.86 -19.83
N PRO A 208 -31.96 -14.20 -19.90
CA PRO A 208 -32.94 -15.10 -20.53
C PRO A 208 -34.26 -15.23 -19.71
N SER A 209 -35.40 -15.34 -20.41
CA SER A 209 -36.74 -15.34 -19.77
C SER A 209 -37.00 -16.54 -18.86
N LEU A 210 -36.31 -17.66 -19.08
CA LEU A 210 -36.39 -18.87 -18.26
C LEU A 210 -35.73 -18.72 -16.87
N ALA A 211 -35.06 -17.60 -16.61
CA ALA A 211 -34.37 -17.36 -15.35
C ALA A 211 -35.32 -16.88 -14.23
N VAL A 212 -36.52 -16.39 -14.53
CA VAL A 212 -37.41 -15.80 -13.50
C VAL A 212 -38.26 -16.87 -12.81
N LEU A 213 -38.12 -17.01 -11.48
CA LEU A 213 -38.93 -17.90 -10.64
C LEU A 213 -40.20 -17.21 -10.11
N ALA A 214 -40.10 -15.95 -9.70
CA ALA A 214 -41.22 -15.11 -9.27
C ALA A 214 -40.87 -13.63 -9.42
N SER A 215 -41.87 -12.78 -9.60
CA SER A 215 -41.75 -11.32 -9.75
C SER A 215 -42.90 -10.58 -9.06
N SER A 216 -42.62 -9.42 -8.47
CA SER A 216 -43.63 -8.49 -7.95
C SER A 216 -44.01 -7.39 -8.96
N SER A 217 -45.09 -6.65 -8.65
CA SER A 217 -45.46 -5.42 -9.38
C SER A 217 -44.63 -4.22 -8.88
N PRO A 218 -44.41 -3.18 -9.71
CA PRO A 218 -43.67 -1.99 -9.30
C PRO A 218 -44.36 -1.28 -8.14
N ILE A 219 -43.57 -0.80 -7.18
CA ILE A 219 -44.03 0.03 -6.08
C ILE A 219 -43.25 1.36 -6.13
N PRO A 220 -43.92 2.53 -6.21
CA PRO A 220 -45.36 2.75 -6.45
C PRO A 220 -45.80 2.31 -7.88
N ALA A 221 -47.10 2.21 -8.16
CA ALA A 221 -47.56 1.78 -9.49
C ALA A 221 -47.47 2.91 -10.54
N SER A 222 -47.76 4.14 -10.14
CA SER A 222 -47.61 5.35 -10.95
C SER A 222 -47.46 6.57 -10.05
N THR A 223 -46.85 7.64 -10.54
CA THR A 223 -46.67 8.91 -9.82
C THR A 223 -46.61 10.06 -10.82
N ASP A 224 -47.08 11.25 -10.42
CA ASP A 224 -46.95 12.46 -11.23
C ASP A 224 -45.61 13.14 -10.90
N LEU A 225 -44.86 13.57 -11.93
CA LEU A 225 -43.55 14.18 -11.78
C LEU A 225 -43.56 15.63 -12.26
N THR A 226 -43.30 16.56 -11.35
CA THR A 226 -43.02 17.95 -11.70
C THR A 226 -41.62 18.10 -12.36
N PRO A 227 -41.34 19.19 -13.08
CA PRO A 227 -40.03 19.41 -13.70
C PRO A 227 -38.87 19.28 -12.70
N GLY A 228 -37.88 18.43 -13.00
CA GLY A 228 -36.73 18.16 -12.14
C GLY A 228 -36.98 17.16 -11.01
N GLU A 229 -38.23 16.71 -10.82
CA GLU A 229 -38.58 15.70 -9.82
C GLU A 229 -38.18 14.29 -10.28
N SER A 230 -37.81 13.45 -9.32
CA SER A 230 -37.44 12.05 -9.56
C SER A 230 -38.19 11.12 -8.61
N VAL A 231 -38.61 9.96 -9.12
CA VAL A 231 -39.24 8.88 -8.33
C VAL A 231 -38.50 7.58 -8.57
N LEU A 232 -38.48 6.72 -7.54
CA LEU A 232 -37.92 5.38 -7.61
C LEU A 232 -39.05 4.35 -7.63
N PHE A 233 -39.06 3.52 -8.67
CA PHE A 233 -39.92 2.36 -8.81
C PHE A 233 -39.12 1.10 -8.49
N SER A 234 -39.59 0.25 -7.58
CA SER A 234 -38.90 -1.00 -7.24
C SER A 234 -39.72 -2.24 -7.56
N TRP A 235 -39.02 -3.32 -7.91
CA TRP A 235 -39.54 -4.67 -8.09
C TRP A 235 -38.69 -5.67 -7.32
N ASP A 236 -39.32 -6.75 -6.87
CA ASP A 236 -38.65 -7.90 -6.28
C ASP A 236 -38.74 -9.08 -7.24
N TYR A 237 -37.58 -9.66 -7.55
CA TYR A 237 -37.42 -10.81 -8.43
C TYR A 237 -36.74 -11.96 -7.69
N THR A 238 -37.12 -13.18 -8.02
CA THR A 238 -36.34 -14.39 -7.67
C THR A 238 -35.86 -15.04 -8.95
N ILE A 239 -34.56 -15.32 -9.02
CA ILE A 239 -33.91 -15.75 -10.25
C ILE A 239 -33.30 -17.15 -10.05
N SER A 240 -33.37 -17.96 -11.12
CA SER A 240 -32.79 -19.28 -11.29
C SER A 240 -31.86 -19.27 -12.51
N GLY A 241 -30.84 -20.13 -12.49
CA GLY A 241 -29.91 -20.27 -13.60
C GLY A 241 -28.66 -21.03 -13.18
N THR A 242 -27.61 -20.93 -13.99
CA THR A 242 -26.30 -21.51 -13.71
C THR A 242 -25.37 -20.42 -13.19
N SER A 243 -24.40 -20.77 -12.33
CA SER A 243 -23.36 -19.81 -11.94
C SER A 243 -22.54 -19.37 -13.15
N GLY A 244 -22.23 -18.08 -13.22
CA GLY A 244 -21.51 -17.44 -14.32
C GLY A 244 -22.40 -16.97 -15.48
N ASP A 245 -23.70 -17.29 -15.47
CA ASP A 245 -24.64 -16.77 -16.45
C ASP A 245 -24.97 -15.29 -16.14
N ASN A 246 -25.10 -14.48 -17.19
CA ASN A 246 -25.54 -13.09 -17.08
C ASN A 246 -27.06 -13.01 -17.25
N VAL A 247 -27.72 -12.26 -16.38
CA VAL A 247 -29.13 -11.91 -16.48
C VAL A 247 -29.25 -10.43 -16.71
N THR A 248 -29.90 -10.04 -17.83
CA THR A 248 -30.14 -8.64 -18.17
C THR A 248 -31.58 -8.28 -17.83
N PHE A 249 -31.75 -7.23 -17.03
CA PHE A 249 -33.02 -6.58 -16.74
C PHE A 249 -33.14 -5.36 -17.64
N SER A 250 -34.26 -5.17 -18.33
CA SER A 250 -34.49 -3.99 -19.14
C SER A 250 -35.91 -3.45 -19.01
N SER A 251 -36.07 -2.14 -18.93
CA SER A 251 -37.36 -1.46 -18.84
C SER A 251 -37.32 -0.08 -19.49
N TYR A 252 -38.45 0.62 -19.45
CA TYR A 252 -38.61 2.02 -19.80
C TYR A 252 -39.72 2.61 -18.92
N ALA A 253 -39.89 3.93 -18.91
CA ALA A 253 -41.00 4.61 -18.26
C ALA A 253 -41.83 5.39 -19.30
N SER A 254 -43.11 5.56 -19.02
CA SER A 254 -43.99 6.39 -19.83
C SER A 254 -44.94 7.20 -18.96
N GLY A 255 -45.27 8.40 -19.41
CA GLY A 255 -46.27 9.27 -18.79
C GLY A 255 -46.85 10.26 -19.79
N THR A 256 -47.81 11.07 -19.36
CA THR A 256 -48.53 12.01 -20.24
C THR A 256 -48.27 13.43 -19.79
N LYS A 257 -47.86 14.30 -20.70
CA LYS A 257 -47.61 15.72 -20.40
C LYS A 257 -48.91 16.48 -20.19
N ILE A 258 -48.99 17.29 -19.13
CA ILE A 258 -50.23 17.95 -18.70
C ILE A 258 -50.77 19.00 -19.68
N ASN A 259 -49.89 19.66 -20.44
CA ASN A 259 -50.24 20.85 -21.24
C ASN A 259 -50.75 20.52 -22.66
N ASP A 260 -50.29 19.41 -23.26
CA ASP A 260 -50.57 19.04 -24.64
C ASP A 260 -51.03 17.58 -24.79
N SER A 261 -51.17 16.84 -23.68
CA SER A 261 -51.54 15.42 -23.65
C SER A 261 -50.60 14.49 -24.46
N THR A 262 -49.37 14.93 -24.72
CA THR A 262 -48.37 14.11 -25.41
C THR A 262 -47.87 12.99 -24.50
N VAL A 263 -47.77 11.77 -25.05
CA VAL A 263 -47.16 10.64 -24.36
C VAL A 263 -45.65 10.79 -24.44
N MET A 264 -45.01 10.93 -23.30
CA MET A 264 -43.57 10.97 -23.16
C MET A 264 -43.07 9.59 -22.77
N THR A 265 -42.04 9.11 -23.46
CA THR A 265 -41.36 7.86 -23.15
C THR A 265 -39.92 8.17 -22.74
N SER A 266 -39.41 7.42 -21.77
CA SER A 266 -38.00 7.52 -21.39
C SER A 266 -37.10 6.78 -22.37
N ASN A 267 -35.78 6.94 -22.19
CA ASN A 267 -34.82 5.99 -22.71
C ASN A 267 -35.13 4.57 -22.21
N THR A 268 -34.80 3.56 -23.03
CA THR A 268 -34.75 2.17 -22.58
C THR A 268 -33.52 2.01 -21.69
N VAL A 269 -33.73 1.48 -20.49
CA VAL A 269 -32.69 1.21 -19.51
C VAL A 269 -32.47 -0.27 -19.39
N SER A 270 -31.22 -0.66 -19.16
CA SER A 270 -30.88 -2.04 -18.88
C SER A 270 -29.77 -2.13 -17.86
N ASP A 271 -29.82 -3.14 -17.02
CA ASP A 271 -28.77 -3.49 -16.08
C ASP A 271 -28.49 -4.99 -16.16
N VAL A 272 -27.22 -5.38 -15.96
CA VAL A 272 -26.76 -6.76 -16.09
C VAL A 272 -26.25 -7.23 -14.75
N SER A 273 -26.81 -8.33 -14.26
CA SER A 273 -26.34 -9.01 -13.06
C SER A 273 -25.74 -10.37 -13.40
N THR A 274 -24.71 -10.78 -12.66
CA THR A 274 -24.10 -12.11 -12.79
C THR A 274 -24.69 -13.06 -11.75
N LEU A 275 -25.04 -14.28 -12.17
CA LEU A 275 -25.53 -15.31 -11.25
C LEU A 275 -24.38 -16.03 -10.55
N ARG A 276 -24.52 -16.25 -9.25
CA ARG A 276 -23.57 -17.02 -8.44
C ARG A 276 -24.25 -18.08 -7.59
N LEU A 277 -23.56 -19.18 -7.38
CA LEU A 277 -23.90 -20.14 -6.32
C LEU A 277 -23.44 -19.59 -4.96
N PRO A 278 -24.13 -19.94 -3.86
CA PRO A 278 -23.68 -19.59 -2.51
C PRO A 278 -22.24 -20.05 -2.18
N THR A 279 -21.70 -21.00 -2.95
CA THR A 279 -20.35 -21.57 -2.79
C THR A 279 -19.24 -20.85 -3.56
N ASP A 280 -19.57 -19.90 -4.45
CA ASP A 280 -18.58 -19.24 -5.34
C ASP A 280 -17.74 -18.17 -4.64
N GLY A 281 -17.99 -17.89 -3.36
CA GLY A 281 -17.11 -17.08 -2.51
C GLY A 281 -15.83 -17.79 -2.06
N SER A 282 -15.66 -19.07 -2.40
CA SER A 282 -14.41 -19.79 -2.16
C SER A 282 -14.00 -20.52 -3.43
N THR A 283 -12.82 -20.17 -3.94
CA THR A 283 -12.07 -20.83 -5.03
C THR A 283 -12.37 -20.37 -6.47
N SER A 284 -11.38 -19.65 -7.00
CA SER A 284 -10.86 -19.75 -8.37
C SER A 284 -11.66 -19.14 -9.53
N GLY A 285 -11.23 -17.96 -9.99
CA GLY A 285 -11.35 -17.55 -11.40
C GLY A 285 -11.90 -16.14 -11.63
N THR A 286 -11.02 -15.21 -12.02
CA THR A 286 -11.32 -13.91 -12.65
C THR A 286 -12.27 -12.97 -11.88
N ASN A 287 -11.76 -12.31 -10.84
CA ASN A 287 -12.24 -10.96 -10.51
C ASN A 287 -11.65 -9.99 -11.57
N PRO A 288 -12.46 -9.25 -12.35
CA PRO A 288 -11.95 -8.05 -13.00
C PRO A 288 -11.53 -7.09 -11.90
N ASN A 289 -10.23 -6.81 -11.91
CA ASN A 289 -9.51 -5.96 -10.98
C ASN A 289 -10.22 -4.61 -10.86
N ILE A 290 -10.82 -4.32 -9.71
CA ILE A 290 -11.16 -2.94 -9.33
C ILE A 290 -9.83 -2.20 -9.30
N VAL A 291 -9.62 -1.28 -10.24
CA VAL A 291 -8.44 -0.43 -10.33
C VAL A 291 -8.37 0.46 -9.09
N ASN A 292 -7.73 -0.05 -8.05
CA ASN A 292 -6.97 0.73 -7.08
C ASN A 292 -5.47 0.48 -7.30
N ASP A 293 -5.05 0.31 -8.56
CA ASP A 293 -3.64 0.45 -8.90
C ASP A 293 -3.28 1.92 -8.73
N GLU A 294 -2.66 2.22 -7.58
CA GLU A 294 -1.90 3.44 -7.38
C GLU A 294 -1.09 3.73 -8.65
N LEU A 295 -1.47 4.77 -9.40
CA LEU A 295 -0.81 5.22 -10.63
C LEU A 295 0.59 5.84 -10.35
N LEU A 296 1.25 5.41 -9.28
CA LEU A 296 2.61 5.77 -8.93
C LEU A 296 3.45 4.51 -8.93
N ALA A 297 4.40 4.47 -9.86
CA ALA A 297 5.48 3.52 -10.00
C ALA A 297 6.42 3.50 -8.78
N ARG A 298 5.91 3.15 -7.60
CA ARG A 298 6.68 3.16 -6.35
C ARG A 298 7.45 1.85 -6.19
N PRO A 299 8.77 1.86 -5.98
CA PRO A 299 9.51 0.67 -5.59
C PRO A 299 9.04 0.18 -4.22
N LYS A 300 9.05 -1.14 -4.01
CA LYS A 300 8.78 -1.76 -2.71
C LYS A 300 10.11 -2.06 -2.02
N LEU A 301 10.20 -1.74 -0.74
CA LEU A 301 11.40 -1.95 0.08
C LEU A 301 11.16 -3.10 1.06
N PHE A 302 12.19 -3.92 1.30
CA PHE A 302 12.16 -4.99 2.29
C PHE A 302 13.43 -4.99 3.12
N LEU A 303 13.33 -4.98 4.44
CA LEU A 303 14.44 -4.73 5.37
C LEU A 303 15.00 -6.03 5.98
N ILE A 304 16.30 -5.97 6.28
CA ILE A 304 17.03 -6.97 7.08
C ILE A 304 17.65 -6.21 8.24
N ILE A 305 17.23 -6.55 9.45
CA ILE A 305 17.51 -5.79 10.67
C ILE A 305 18.02 -6.75 11.74
N PRO A 306 19.22 -6.52 12.30
CA PRO A 306 19.75 -7.32 13.40
C PRO A 306 19.08 -6.87 14.70
N SER A 307 19.02 -7.73 15.72
CA SER A 307 18.56 -7.34 17.07
C SER A 307 18.96 -8.41 18.09
N PRO A 308 19.71 -8.06 19.15
CA PRO A 308 20.44 -6.81 19.34
C PRO A 308 21.47 -6.52 18.25
N GLN A 309 21.76 -5.24 18.05
CA GLN A 309 23.00 -4.77 17.46
C GLN A 309 24.05 -4.69 18.59
N GLY A 310 24.86 -5.74 18.75
CA GLY A 310 25.79 -5.99 19.88
C GLY A 310 27.04 -5.09 19.97
N ASP A 311 28.15 -5.61 20.53
CA ASP A 311 29.35 -4.85 20.96
C ASP A 311 30.13 -4.17 19.80
N SER A 312 30.90 -3.16 20.20
CA SER A 312 31.79 -2.26 19.47
C SER A 312 32.85 -2.88 18.55
N ASN A 313 33.04 -4.20 18.43
CA ASN A 313 34.15 -4.74 17.62
C ASN A 313 33.69 -5.53 16.39
N ASP A 314 32.58 -6.24 16.50
CA ASP A 314 32.03 -7.04 15.40
C ASP A 314 30.94 -6.28 14.65
N LYS A 315 30.54 -6.81 13.49
CA LYS A 315 29.68 -6.09 12.55
C LYS A 315 28.32 -6.77 12.43
N ALA A 316 27.27 -5.99 12.69
CA ALA A 316 25.89 -6.44 12.57
C ALA A 316 25.40 -6.38 11.12
N LEU A 317 24.56 -7.35 10.73
CA LEU A 317 24.04 -7.47 9.38
C LEU A 317 22.84 -6.54 9.16
N TRP A 318 22.96 -5.62 8.21
CA TRP A 318 21.92 -4.70 7.78
C TRP A 318 21.63 -4.87 6.29
N GLY A 319 20.40 -4.56 5.87
CA GLY A 319 20.10 -4.58 4.46
C GLY A 319 18.73 -4.05 4.05
N ILE A 320 18.62 -3.75 2.76
CA ILE A 320 17.39 -3.42 2.07
C ILE A 320 17.35 -4.16 0.74
N ASN A 321 16.29 -4.91 0.48
CA ASN A 321 15.94 -5.38 -0.85
C ASN A 321 15.03 -4.35 -1.52
N VAL A 322 15.38 -3.95 -2.74
CA VAL A 322 14.60 -3.01 -3.55
C VAL A 322 13.94 -3.78 -4.68
N ALA A 323 12.62 -3.85 -4.67
CA ALA A 323 11.82 -4.49 -5.69
C ALA A 323 11.25 -3.45 -6.67
N ASN A 324 11.44 -3.71 -7.96
CA ASN A 324 10.93 -2.89 -9.06
C ASN A 324 9.59 -3.48 -9.57
N PRO A 325 8.44 -2.85 -9.30
CA PRO A 325 7.16 -3.33 -9.78
C PRO A 325 6.79 -2.81 -11.18
N VAL A 326 7.62 -1.95 -11.80
CA VAL A 326 7.32 -1.43 -13.13
C VAL A 326 7.92 -2.27 -14.24
N ASN A 327 7.21 -2.30 -15.37
CA ASN A 327 7.68 -2.93 -16.61
C ASN A 327 8.73 -2.07 -17.36
N ALA A 328 9.66 -1.47 -16.62
CA ALA A 328 10.75 -0.66 -17.14
C ALA A 328 11.96 -0.73 -16.18
N PRO A 329 13.20 -0.62 -16.68
CA PRO A 329 14.37 -0.64 -15.81
C PRO A 329 14.41 0.59 -14.91
N MET A 330 14.71 0.37 -13.63
CA MET A 330 14.82 1.41 -12.61
C MET A 330 16.27 1.50 -12.13
N LYS A 331 16.83 2.70 -12.06
CA LYS A 331 18.20 2.89 -11.53
C LYS A 331 18.15 3.37 -10.09
N VAL A 332 18.93 2.74 -9.22
CA VAL A 332 19.15 3.14 -7.83
C VAL A 332 20.50 3.84 -7.73
N SER A 333 20.49 5.13 -7.40
CA SER A 333 21.71 5.94 -7.25
C SER A 333 22.13 6.14 -5.81
N LYS A 334 21.16 6.07 -4.88
CA LYS A 334 21.37 6.32 -3.46
C LYS A 334 20.36 5.54 -2.63
N LEU A 335 20.79 4.98 -1.50
CA LEU A 335 19.96 4.25 -0.55
C LEU A 335 20.47 4.53 0.86
N SER A 336 19.58 4.80 1.81
CA SER A 336 19.94 5.09 3.19
C SER A 336 19.11 4.31 4.20
N ILE A 337 19.76 3.83 5.25
CA ILE A 337 19.14 3.31 6.46
C ILE A 337 19.41 4.34 7.56
N THR A 338 18.35 4.91 8.11
CA THR A 338 18.43 5.83 9.25
C THR A 338 17.89 5.11 10.47
N ALA A 339 18.63 5.17 11.58
CA ALA A 339 18.23 4.55 12.84
C ALA A 339 18.34 5.56 13.99
N PHE A 340 17.28 5.76 14.75
CA PHE A 340 17.30 6.68 15.90
C PHE A 340 16.51 6.10 17.07
N ALA A 341 16.95 6.38 18.30
CA ALA A 341 16.26 5.93 19.50
C ALA A 341 15.60 7.12 20.25
N PRO A 342 14.29 7.08 20.55
CA PRO A 342 13.65 8.09 21.38
C PRO A 342 14.21 8.02 22.81
N GLY A 343 14.94 9.05 23.23
CA GLY A 343 15.67 9.08 24.51
C GLY A 343 17.18 9.00 24.37
N ALA A 344 17.71 8.84 23.15
CA ALA A 344 19.13 8.97 22.86
C ALA A 344 19.64 10.38 23.20
N ASN A 345 20.75 10.45 23.92
CA ASN A 345 21.51 11.68 24.15
C ASN A 345 22.33 12.05 22.92
N ASN A 346 22.89 13.26 22.88
CA ASN A 346 23.77 13.71 21.79
C ASN A 346 25.06 12.88 21.61
N ASN A 347 25.36 11.97 22.53
CA ASN A 347 26.51 11.08 22.45
C ASN A 347 26.12 9.66 22.00
N ASP A 348 24.83 9.37 21.86
CA ASP A 348 24.32 8.05 21.50
C ASP A 348 24.25 7.93 19.98
N LYS A 349 25.09 7.06 19.45
CA LYS A 349 25.26 6.81 18.02
C LYS A 349 24.93 5.35 17.76
N ILE A 350 23.87 5.10 17.02
CA ILE A 350 23.54 3.76 16.48
C ILE A 350 24.54 3.38 15.38
N PHE A 351 24.85 4.36 14.54
CA PHE A 351 25.93 4.28 13.55
C PHE A 351 26.91 5.42 13.81
N ASP A 352 28.19 5.09 13.96
CA ASP A 352 29.22 6.12 14.08
C ASP A 352 29.43 6.84 12.74
N SER A 353 29.82 8.11 12.82
CA SER A 353 30.26 8.85 11.64
C SER A 353 31.50 8.17 11.05
N ALA A 354 31.57 8.04 9.73
CA ALA A 354 32.63 7.32 9.03
C ALA A 354 32.78 5.84 9.47
N CYS A 355 31.67 5.18 9.82
CA CYS A 355 31.63 3.76 10.14
C CYS A 355 32.33 2.87 9.09
N VAL A 356 32.88 1.74 9.56
CA VAL A 356 33.44 0.70 8.69
C VAL A 356 32.33 -0.27 8.32
N ALA A 357 31.95 -0.27 7.05
CA ALA A 357 30.96 -1.14 6.46
C ALA A 357 31.62 -2.19 5.55
N ASP A 358 31.25 -3.46 5.68
CA ASP A 358 31.66 -4.53 4.76
C ASP A 358 30.52 -4.83 3.80
N THR A 359 30.72 -4.52 2.51
CA THR A 359 29.72 -4.83 1.49
C THR A 359 29.55 -6.34 1.35
N ILE A 360 28.30 -6.78 1.32
CA ILE A 360 27.92 -8.14 0.89
C ILE A 360 27.27 -8.03 -0.49
N PHE A 361 26.26 -7.17 -0.61
CA PHE A 361 25.64 -6.82 -1.88
C PHE A 361 25.41 -5.30 -1.99
N PRO A 362 25.50 -4.71 -3.20
CA PRO A 362 25.98 -5.31 -4.46
C PRO A 362 27.47 -5.72 -4.38
N THR A 363 27.83 -6.78 -5.11
CA THR A 363 29.23 -7.28 -5.15
C THR A 363 30.13 -6.33 -5.93
N GLY A 364 31.36 -6.11 -5.48
CA GLY A 364 32.34 -5.26 -6.16
C GLY A 364 32.95 -4.24 -5.22
N VAL A 365 33.01 -2.98 -5.65
CA VAL A 365 33.55 -1.88 -4.83
C VAL A 365 32.58 -1.55 -3.70
N ASN A 366 33.12 -1.26 -2.52
CA ASN A 366 32.33 -0.87 -1.37
C ASN A 366 31.87 0.59 -1.50
N HIS A 367 30.57 0.78 -1.69
CA HIS A 367 29.92 2.10 -1.79
C HIS A 367 29.13 2.47 -0.53
N TRP A 368 29.23 1.67 0.53
CA TRP A 368 28.63 1.96 1.83
C TRP A 368 29.50 2.91 2.64
N THR A 369 28.87 3.91 3.24
CA THR A 369 29.48 4.95 4.06
C THR A 369 28.52 5.35 5.17
N CYS A 370 29.03 5.89 6.28
CA CYS A 370 28.20 6.61 7.25
C CYS A 370 28.55 8.11 7.21
N PRO A 371 27.86 8.92 6.38
CA PRO A 371 28.20 10.32 6.16
C PRO A 371 27.91 11.19 7.40
N SER A 372 26.95 10.79 8.21
CA SER A 372 26.60 11.40 9.48
C SER A 372 26.33 10.30 10.50
N GLU A 373 26.28 10.67 11.78
CA GLU A 373 25.83 9.78 12.83
C GLU A 373 24.41 9.27 12.50
N ASN A 374 24.12 8.03 12.91
CA ASN A 374 22.79 7.43 12.78
C ASN A 374 22.28 7.21 11.34
N VAL A 375 23.15 7.39 10.33
CA VAL A 375 22.82 7.19 8.93
C VAL A 375 23.84 6.28 8.27
N LEU A 376 23.36 5.15 7.76
CA LEU A 376 24.10 4.26 6.86
C LEU A 376 23.66 4.54 5.42
N LEU A 377 24.62 4.81 4.54
CA LEU A 377 24.37 5.29 3.18
C LEU A 377 25.13 4.47 2.15
N TRP A 378 24.40 3.93 1.17
CA TRP A 378 24.96 3.45 -0.09
C TRP A 378 24.75 4.50 -1.17
N GLN A 379 25.79 4.84 -1.95
CA GLN A 379 25.66 5.75 -3.08
C GLN A 379 26.64 5.45 -4.21
N ASP A 380 26.13 5.45 -5.44
CA ASP A 380 26.94 5.49 -6.65
C ASP A 380 26.22 6.31 -7.73
N PHE A 381 26.70 7.53 -7.96
CA PHE A 381 26.19 8.41 -9.00
C PHE A 381 26.86 8.19 -10.36
N THR A 382 27.99 7.48 -10.39
CA THR A 382 28.75 7.22 -11.62
C THR A 382 28.23 5.96 -12.30
N ASN A 383 28.03 4.88 -11.53
CA ASN A 383 27.51 3.61 -12.01
C ASN A 383 26.31 3.16 -11.16
N PRO A 384 25.15 3.84 -11.26
CA PRO A 384 23.97 3.47 -10.48
C PRO A 384 23.51 2.05 -10.82
N ILE A 385 23.01 1.34 -9.82
CA ILE A 385 22.57 -0.05 -9.96
C ILE A 385 21.25 -0.09 -10.73
N VAL A 386 21.22 -0.83 -11.83
CA VAL A 386 20.03 -0.99 -12.67
C VAL A 386 19.28 -2.23 -12.23
N ILE A 387 18.04 -2.05 -11.79
CA ILE A 387 17.11 -3.12 -11.47
C ILE A 387 16.21 -3.34 -12.68
N SER A 388 16.22 -4.56 -13.22
CA SER A 388 15.39 -4.95 -14.36
C SER A 388 13.88 -4.79 -14.06
N PRO A 389 13.04 -4.70 -15.11
CA PRO A 389 11.59 -4.76 -14.96
C PRO A 389 11.15 -5.97 -14.11
N ASN A 390 10.15 -5.79 -13.24
CA ASN A 390 9.55 -6.86 -12.41
C ASN A 390 10.55 -7.68 -11.56
N SER A 391 11.72 -7.12 -11.26
CA SER A 391 12.79 -7.83 -10.55
C SER A 391 13.19 -7.12 -9.25
N THR A 392 14.08 -7.75 -8.48
CA THR A 392 14.55 -7.27 -7.18
C THR A 392 16.07 -7.26 -7.10
N GLN A 393 16.61 -6.33 -6.32
CA GLN A 393 18.04 -6.26 -6.04
C GLN A 393 18.28 -6.15 -4.53
N ALA A 394 19.22 -6.95 -4.03
CA ALA A 394 19.67 -6.89 -2.65
C ALA A 394 20.76 -5.82 -2.44
N PHE A 395 20.65 -5.10 -1.33
CA PHE A 395 21.69 -4.25 -0.76
C PHE A 395 21.94 -4.74 0.67
N LEU A 396 23.02 -5.50 0.87
CA LEU A 396 23.39 -6.13 2.14
C LEU A 396 24.76 -5.66 2.58
N VAL A 397 24.90 -5.41 3.88
CA VAL A 397 26.13 -4.86 4.45
C VAL A 397 26.27 -5.27 5.91
N LYS A 398 27.50 -5.53 6.34
CA LYS A 398 27.82 -5.67 7.76
C LYS A 398 28.43 -4.38 8.27
N VAL A 399 27.86 -3.79 9.32
CA VAL A 399 28.31 -2.50 9.86
C VAL A 399 28.62 -2.65 11.33
N LYS A 400 29.75 -2.07 11.75
CA LYS A 400 30.11 -1.99 13.16
C LYS A 400 29.06 -1.15 13.91
N PRO A 401 28.50 -1.65 15.02
CA PRO A 401 27.65 -0.88 15.93
C PRO A 401 28.33 0.42 16.36
N GLY A 402 27.55 1.49 16.54
CA GLY A 402 28.05 2.73 17.10
C GLY A 402 28.30 2.62 18.61
N THR A 403 28.20 3.74 19.33
CA THR A 403 28.48 3.82 20.77
C THR A 403 27.34 4.54 21.46
N ILE A 404 26.84 4.00 22.58
CA ILE A 404 25.78 4.63 23.38
C ILE A 404 26.44 5.20 24.65
N ALA A 405 26.52 6.53 24.78
CA ALA A 405 27.21 7.16 25.89
C ALA A 405 26.23 7.70 26.94
N GLY A 406 26.15 6.99 28.07
CA GLY A 406 25.41 7.41 29.26
C GLY A 406 24.21 6.52 29.63
N GLN A 407 23.84 5.59 28.75
CA GLN A 407 22.94 4.46 29.03
C GLN A 407 23.51 3.22 28.34
N ASN A 408 23.47 2.06 29.00
CA ASN A 408 24.06 0.83 28.45
C ASN A 408 23.13 0.09 27.47
N THR A 409 21.88 0.55 27.34
CA THR A 409 20.82 -0.15 26.60
C THR A 409 19.88 0.80 25.87
N LEU A 410 19.56 0.49 24.62
CA LEU A 410 18.47 1.11 23.86
C LEU A 410 17.48 0.01 23.45
N GLU A 411 16.34 -0.03 24.14
CA GLU A 411 15.29 -1.04 23.92
C GLU A 411 14.36 -0.70 22.74
N SER A 412 14.41 0.53 22.22
CA SER A 412 13.65 0.92 21.03
C SER A 412 14.50 1.81 20.15
N VAL A 413 14.99 1.25 19.05
CA VAL A 413 15.69 1.95 17.98
C VAL A 413 14.78 1.89 16.76
N VAL A 414 14.23 3.02 16.34
CA VAL A 414 13.36 3.11 15.16
C VAL A 414 14.21 3.11 13.91
N VAL A 415 13.87 2.26 12.95
CA VAL A 415 14.59 2.09 11.68
C VAL A 415 13.72 2.56 10.51
N GLN A 416 14.32 3.34 9.63
CA GLN A 416 13.74 3.79 8.38
C GLN A 416 14.68 3.52 7.20
N GLY A 417 14.17 2.86 6.17
CA GLY A 417 14.86 2.71 4.88
C GLY A 417 14.37 3.74 3.87
N SER A 418 15.27 4.32 3.07
CA SER A 418 14.92 5.22 1.97
C SER A 418 15.73 4.89 0.73
N VAL A 419 15.11 4.99 -0.44
CA VAL A 419 15.74 4.74 -1.75
C VAL A 419 15.50 5.93 -2.68
N PHE A 420 16.54 6.30 -3.43
CA PHE A 420 16.48 7.32 -4.47
C PHE A 420 16.71 6.65 -5.81
N THR A 421 15.71 6.80 -6.68
CA THR A 421 15.66 6.12 -7.97
C THR A 421 15.32 7.10 -9.09
N THR A 422 15.43 6.63 -10.33
CA THR A 422 14.96 7.40 -11.51
C THR A 422 13.47 7.72 -11.49
N VAL A 423 12.67 6.98 -10.71
CA VAL A 423 11.21 7.19 -10.59
C VAL A 423 10.83 8.03 -9.36
N GLY A 424 11.81 8.47 -8.57
CA GLY A 424 11.61 9.31 -7.38
C GLY A 424 12.28 8.77 -6.13
N SER A 425 11.99 9.43 -5.00
CA SER A 425 12.47 9.06 -3.66
C SER A 425 11.34 8.43 -2.86
N PHE A 426 11.61 7.27 -2.26
CA PHE A 426 10.62 6.51 -1.51
C PHE A 426 11.21 6.00 -0.20
N GLY A 427 10.37 5.91 0.84
CA GLY A 427 10.77 5.47 2.17
C GLY A 427 9.87 4.37 2.71
N LYS A 428 10.42 3.57 3.62
CA LYS A 428 9.72 2.55 4.40
C LYS A 428 10.09 2.71 5.87
N SER A 429 9.08 2.79 6.73
CA SER A 429 9.19 3.02 8.17
C SER A 429 8.36 1.97 8.94
N GLY A 430 8.36 2.05 10.27
CA GLY A 430 7.60 1.15 11.15
C GLY A 430 8.38 -0.04 11.69
N TYR A 431 9.71 -0.03 11.53
CA TYR A 431 10.59 -1.09 12.01
C TYR A 431 11.33 -0.65 13.27
N GLN A 432 11.64 -1.61 14.12
CA GLN A 432 12.37 -1.39 15.36
C GLN A 432 13.47 -2.42 15.53
N THR A 433 14.53 -2.02 16.23
CA THR A 433 15.57 -2.89 16.73
C THR A 433 15.98 -2.44 18.14
N THR A 434 16.95 -3.13 18.71
CA THR A 434 17.51 -2.93 20.04
C THR A 434 19.04 -2.90 19.94
N MET A 435 19.68 -2.13 20.81
CA MET A 435 21.14 -1.97 20.84
C MET A 435 21.63 -1.99 22.29
N TYR A 436 22.81 -2.55 22.51
CA TYR A 436 23.48 -2.62 23.81
C TYR A 436 24.90 -2.06 23.68
N ASP A 437 25.32 -1.17 24.58
CA ASP A 437 26.68 -0.63 24.61
C ASP A 437 27.54 -1.41 25.59
N GLY A 438 28.20 -2.44 25.05
CA GLY A 438 29.01 -3.41 25.77
C GLY A 438 28.91 -4.79 25.14
N THR A 439 29.44 -5.80 25.82
CA THR A 439 29.49 -7.17 25.29
C THR A 439 28.09 -7.77 25.30
N GLU A 440 27.52 -7.91 24.10
CA GLU A 440 26.21 -8.53 23.84
C GLU A 440 26.22 -9.22 22.47
N SER A 441 25.45 -10.30 22.35
CA SER A 441 25.28 -11.07 21.11
C SER A 441 24.76 -10.22 19.95
N ILE A 442 25.08 -10.60 18.72
CA ILE A 442 24.60 -9.97 17.49
C ILE A 442 23.63 -10.91 16.80
N GLY A 443 22.38 -10.91 17.28
CA GLY A 443 21.31 -11.74 16.72
C GLY A 443 20.97 -11.35 15.29
N SER A 444 21.21 -12.25 14.34
CA SER A 444 20.94 -12.02 12.91
C SER A 444 20.30 -13.23 12.24
N ILE A 445 19.46 -12.94 11.24
CA ILE A 445 18.78 -13.95 10.44
C ILE A 445 18.98 -13.62 8.96
N TYR A 446 19.23 -14.64 8.15
CA TYR A 446 19.37 -14.50 6.70
C TYR A 446 19.12 -15.82 5.97
N LEU A 447 18.88 -15.73 4.66
CA LEU A 447 18.94 -16.88 3.77
C LEU A 447 20.41 -17.22 3.53
N SER A 448 20.74 -18.51 3.47
CA SER A 448 22.11 -18.95 3.17
C SER A 448 22.17 -20.04 2.12
N ASN A 449 23.24 -20.03 1.32
CA ASN A 449 23.56 -21.15 0.42
C ASN A 449 24.10 -22.37 1.17
N VAL A 450 24.67 -22.16 2.35
CA VAL A 450 25.35 -23.18 3.16
C VAL A 450 24.71 -23.23 4.54
N VAL A 451 24.49 -24.44 5.07
CA VAL A 451 23.98 -24.64 6.43
C VAL A 451 25.00 -24.15 7.45
N ASP A 452 24.52 -23.50 8.52
CA ASP A 452 25.32 -23.03 9.66
C ASP A 452 26.51 -22.14 9.26
N SER A 453 26.36 -21.35 8.17
CA SER A 453 27.41 -20.45 7.70
C SER A 453 27.21 -19.02 8.19
N ARG A 454 28.31 -18.42 8.66
CA ARG A 454 28.44 -16.99 9.01
C ARG A 454 29.28 -16.19 8.00
N ASN A 455 29.69 -16.84 6.89
CA ASN A 455 30.51 -16.21 5.86
C ASN A 455 29.69 -15.23 5.02
N ASN A 456 30.26 -14.06 4.74
CA ASN A 456 29.59 -13.03 3.94
C ASN A 456 29.18 -13.54 2.54
N ASN A 457 29.97 -14.40 1.91
CA ASN A 457 29.69 -14.92 0.57
C ASN A 457 28.47 -15.86 0.51
N ASP A 458 28.10 -16.45 1.64
CA ASP A 458 26.99 -17.40 1.71
C ASP A 458 25.66 -16.70 2.06
N MET A 459 25.72 -15.50 2.63
CA MET A 459 24.56 -14.71 3.06
C MET A 459 23.77 -14.18 1.86
N GLN A 460 22.46 -14.34 1.93
CA GLN A 460 21.52 -13.86 0.93
C GLN A 460 20.27 -13.27 1.60
N SER A 461 19.59 -12.40 0.88
CA SER A 461 18.29 -11.83 1.26
C SER A 461 17.27 -11.89 0.12
N VAL A 462 17.68 -12.38 -1.05
CA VAL A 462 16.82 -12.55 -2.21
C VAL A 462 17.14 -13.88 -2.89
N ARG A 463 16.13 -14.47 -3.52
CA ARG A 463 16.29 -15.59 -4.44
C ARG A 463 15.50 -15.32 -5.71
N THR A 464 16.20 -15.30 -6.84
CA THR A 464 15.62 -15.02 -8.17
C THR A 464 15.71 -16.25 -9.07
N ASN A 465 15.10 -16.21 -10.26
CA ASN A 465 15.10 -17.31 -11.22
C ASN A 465 14.44 -18.59 -10.69
N ILE A 466 13.38 -18.44 -9.89
CA ILE A 466 12.61 -19.60 -9.39
C ILE A 466 11.61 -20.02 -10.47
N ILE A 467 11.73 -21.26 -10.91
CA ILE A 467 10.82 -21.84 -11.92
C ILE A 467 9.46 -22.17 -11.27
N PRO A 468 8.32 -21.82 -11.88
CA PRO A 468 7.00 -22.12 -11.34
C PRO A 468 6.78 -23.62 -11.17
N GLY A 469 6.15 -24.02 -10.07
CA GLY A 469 5.92 -25.44 -9.75
C GLY A 469 7.17 -26.23 -9.33
N SER A 470 8.37 -25.64 -9.36
CA SER A 470 9.59 -26.31 -8.92
C SER A 470 9.70 -26.36 -7.39
N THR A 471 10.28 -27.44 -6.86
CA THR A 471 10.58 -27.55 -5.42
C THR A 471 11.88 -26.82 -5.11
N GLN A 472 11.79 -25.79 -4.26
CA GLN A 472 12.93 -25.01 -3.79
C GLN A 472 13.35 -25.46 -2.40
N THR A 473 14.66 -25.45 -2.12
CA THR A 473 15.23 -25.76 -0.80
C THR A 473 15.80 -24.49 -0.18
N PHE A 474 15.34 -24.12 1.01
CA PHE A 474 15.76 -22.92 1.73
C PHE A 474 16.54 -23.30 2.98
N ASN A 475 17.69 -22.66 3.20
CA ASN A 475 18.43 -22.73 4.45
C ASN A 475 18.30 -21.38 5.16
N ILE A 476 17.51 -21.35 6.23
CA ILE A 476 17.34 -20.16 7.06
C ILE A 476 18.25 -20.29 8.26
N VAL A 477 19.26 -19.41 8.32
CA VAL A 477 20.27 -19.42 9.37
C VAL A 477 19.89 -18.39 10.42
N PHE A 478 19.87 -18.83 11.68
CA PHE A 478 19.82 -17.97 12.85
C PHE A 478 21.19 -18.03 13.53
N ALA A 479 21.90 -16.90 13.54
CA ALA A 479 23.28 -16.87 13.97
C ALA A 479 23.54 -15.71 14.94
N ASP A 480 24.52 -15.95 15.81
CA ASP A 480 25.24 -14.88 16.49
C ASP A 480 26.44 -14.49 15.62
N LEU A 481 26.46 -13.23 15.20
CA LEU A 481 27.58 -12.67 14.43
C LEU A 481 28.69 -12.09 15.30
N ASP A 482 28.52 -12.10 16.63
CA ASP A 482 29.60 -11.84 17.56
C ASP A 482 30.65 -12.97 17.46
N THR A 483 31.92 -12.58 17.43
CA THR A 483 33.03 -13.54 17.49
C THR A 483 33.40 -13.89 18.92
N VAL A 484 32.93 -13.10 19.90
CA VAL A 484 33.12 -13.33 21.32
C VAL A 484 32.11 -14.36 21.82
N SER A 485 32.61 -15.44 22.43
CA SER A 485 31.76 -16.54 22.93
C SER A 485 31.29 -16.38 24.39
N THR A 486 31.49 -15.21 25.00
CA THR A 486 31.08 -14.93 26.39
C THR A 486 29.63 -14.45 26.48
N THR A 487 29.07 -14.09 25.34
CA THR A 487 27.70 -13.65 25.13
C THR A 487 27.03 -14.65 24.20
N TRP A 488 25.76 -14.93 24.48
CA TRP A 488 25.01 -15.90 23.70
C TRP A 488 23.51 -15.68 23.90
N ILE A 489 22.75 -16.13 22.91
CA ILE A 489 21.31 -16.27 22.96
C ILE A 489 20.99 -17.56 23.74
N LYS A 490 20.12 -17.45 24.75
CA LYS A 490 19.74 -18.59 25.61
C LYS A 490 18.99 -19.65 24.80
N SER A 491 19.22 -20.92 25.14
CA SER A 491 18.39 -22.03 24.69
C SER A 491 16.90 -21.74 24.91
N GLY A 492 16.04 -22.17 24.00
CA GLY A 492 14.61 -21.87 24.04
C GLY A 492 14.20 -20.65 23.23
N ALA A 493 15.15 -19.95 22.59
CA ALA A 493 14.84 -18.96 21.56
C ALA A 493 14.12 -19.60 20.38
N GLN A 494 13.18 -18.89 19.78
CA GLN A 494 12.34 -19.37 18.68
C GLN A 494 12.68 -18.66 17.37
N LEU A 495 12.80 -19.46 16.31
CA LEU A 495 12.89 -19.00 14.93
C LEU A 495 11.53 -19.24 14.26
N ILE A 496 10.96 -18.18 13.69
CA ILE A 496 9.63 -18.15 13.09
C ILE A 496 9.79 -17.78 11.62
N ILE A 497 9.40 -18.68 10.72
CA ILE A 497 9.47 -18.50 9.28
C ILE A 497 8.04 -18.49 8.74
N ASN A 498 7.62 -17.37 8.17
CA ASN A 498 6.33 -17.25 7.50
C ASN A 498 6.54 -17.43 5.99
N VAL A 499 6.20 -18.62 5.51
CA VAL A 499 6.19 -18.97 4.09
C VAL A 499 4.95 -18.31 3.44
N PRO A 500 5.14 -17.54 2.36
CA PRO A 500 4.07 -16.76 1.76
C PRO A 500 2.99 -17.66 1.11
N LYS A 501 1.79 -17.11 0.97
CA LYS A 501 0.65 -17.80 0.34
C LYS A 501 0.99 -18.33 -1.06
N GLY A 502 0.39 -19.46 -1.42
CA GLY A 502 0.57 -20.09 -2.73
C GLY A 502 1.78 -21.04 -2.82
N TRP A 503 2.70 -20.99 -1.86
CA TRP A 503 3.75 -21.98 -1.71
C TRP A 503 3.19 -23.23 -1.02
N THR A 504 3.33 -24.39 -1.67
CA THR A 504 2.75 -25.65 -1.21
C THR A 504 3.82 -26.67 -0.86
N ASN A 505 3.43 -27.84 -0.34
CA ASN A 505 4.35 -28.94 -0.02
C ASN A 505 5.52 -28.50 0.88
N VAL A 506 5.24 -27.65 1.87
CA VAL A 506 6.23 -27.21 2.84
C VAL A 506 6.62 -28.38 3.74
N SER A 507 7.89 -28.80 3.69
CA SER A 507 8.40 -29.92 4.47
C SER A 507 9.79 -29.64 5.03
N ILE A 508 10.02 -30.00 6.28
CA ILE A 508 11.32 -29.84 6.93
C ILE A 508 12.28 -30.94 6.47
N VAL A 509 13.50 -30.55 6.08
CA VAL A 509 14.56 -31.47 5.63
C VAL A 509 15.56 -31.74 6.75
N SER A 510 16.07 -30.68 7.39
CA SER A 510 17.01 -30.78 8.51
C SER A 510 16.89 -29.56 9.42
N TYR A 511 17.17 -29.76 10.71
CA TYR A 511 17.02 -28.73 11.74
C TYR A 511 18.11 -28.87 12.83
N PRO A 512 19.42 -28.85 12.45
CA PRO A 512 20.49 -28.82 13.45
C PRO A 512 20.27 -27.66 14.43
N GLY A 513 20.43 -27.94 15.72
CA GLY A 513 20.28 -26.94 16.79
C GLY A 513 18.89 -26.84 17.41
N PHE A 514 17.85 -27.53 16.90
CA PHE A 514 16.46 -27.38 17.38
C PHE A 514 15.91 -28.60 18.16
N VAL A 515 15.10 -28.34 19.20
CA VAL A 515 14.75 -29.34 20.26
C VAL A 515 13.92 -30.52 19.74
N SER A 516 13.30 -30.35 18.58
CA SER A 516 12.56 -31.36 17.82
C SER A 516 12.32 -30.85 16.40
N ALA A 517 11.69 -31.66 15.55
CA ALA A 517 11.23 -31.18 14.25
C ALA A 517 10.38 -29.91 14.44
N PRO A 518 10.70 -28.80 13.74
CA PRO A 518 9.94 -27.56 13.77
C PRO A 518 8.46 -27.79 13.46
N THR A 519 7.59 -27.07 14.18
CA THR A 519 6.14 -27.14 13.97
C THR A 519 5.79 -26.43 12.68
N VAL A 520 4.98 -27.07 11.83
CA VAL A 520 4.48 -26.50 10.56
C VAL A 520 2.97 -26.31 10.66
N ILE A 521 2.50 -25.07 10.56
CA ILE A 521 1.08 -24.71 10.66
C ILE A 521 0.67 -24.00 9.39
N THR A 522 -0.36 -24.50 8.71
CA THR A 522 -0.96 -23.82 7.55
C THR A 522 -2.24 -23.11 8.00
N PHE A 523 -2.35 -21.83 7.69
CA PHE A 523 -3.50 -21.00 8.03
C PHE A 523 -4.58 -21.05 6.94
N GLY A 524 -5.80 -20.63 7.28
CA GLY A 524 -6.94 -20.61 6.34
C GLY A 524 -6.76 -19.68 5.13
N ASP A 525 -5.78 -18.77 5.16
CA ASP A 525 -5.40 -17.89 4.05
C ASP A 525 -4.39 -18.53 3.07
N GLY A 526 -3.97 -19.78 3.34
CA GLY A 526 -3.02 -20.53 2.52
C GLY A 526 -1.54 -20.18 2.77
N SER A 527 -1.23 -19.37 3.79
CA SER A 527 0.14 -19.18 4.26
C SER A 527 0.56 -20.29 5.23
N THR A 528 1.87 -20.56 5.32
CA THR A 528 2.42 -21.60 6.20
C THR A 528 3.47 -21.00 7.12
N GLN A 529 3.36 -21.24 8.42
CA GLN A 529 4.34 -20.84 9.41
C GLN A 529 5.12 -22.04 9.94
N ILE A 530 6.44 -21.90 10.00
CA ILE A 530 7.36 -22.87 10.59
C ILE A 530 7.93 -22.26 11.86
N ILE A 531 7.85 -22.97 12.98
CA ILE A 531 8.39 -22.53 14.27
C ILE A 531 9.38 -23.58 14.79
N GLY A 532 10.64 -23.20 14.94
CA GLY A 532 11.67 -24.00 15.60
C GLY A 532 12.10 -23.36 16.92
N THR A 533 12.30 -24.19 17.95
CA THR A 533 12.87 -23.75 19.24
C THR A 533 14.30 -24.29 19.37
N THR A 534 15.26 -23.44 19.75
CA THR A 534 16.68 -23.80 19.91
C THR A 534 16.90 -24.72 21.12
N THR A 535 17.79 -25.69 20.98
CA THR A 535 18.10 -26.74 21.98
C THR A 535 19.17 -26.30 22.96
N SER A 536 20.19 -25.65 22.44
CA SER A 536 21.37 -25.17 23.16
C SER A 536 21.46 -23.66 23.05
N ASN A 537 22.39 -23.08 23.81
CA ASN A 537 22.73 -21.68 23.62
C ASN A 537 23.30 -21.48 22.21
N LEU A 538 23.09 -20.28 21.66
CA LEU A 538 23.50 -19.90 20.32
C LEU A 538 24.41 -18.67 20.42
N GLY A 539 25.62 -18.76 19.87
CA GLY A 539 26.70 -17.76 20.04
C GLY A 539 27.81 -18.16 21.01
N ASP A 540 27.74 -19.36 21.61
CA ASP A 540 28.81 -19.85 22.49
C ASP A 540 29.98 -20.46 21.70
N ALA A 541 31.00 -20.94 22.41
CA ALA A 541 32.22 -21.49 21.79
C ALA A 541 31.97 -22.77 20.97
N VAL A 542 30.81 -23.41 21.15
CA VAL A 542 30.47 -24.72 20.57
C VAL A 542 29.39 -24.58 19.49
N ASN A 543 28.45 -23.65 19.66
CA ASN A 543 27.35 -23.42 18.74
C ASN A 543 27.23 -21.93 18.39
N GLN A 544 27.57 -21.56 17.15
CA GLN A 544 27.52 -20.16 16.68
C GLN A 544 26.35 -19.85 15.75
N SER A 545 25.72 -20.86 15.16
CA SER A 545 24.63 -20.69 14.19
C SER A 545 23.83 -21.98 14.09
N ASP A 546 22.50 -21.84 14.07
CA ASP A 546 21.56 -22.94 13.87
C ASP A 546 20.76 -22.70 12.58
N THR A 547 20.43 -23.77 11.86
CA THR A 547 19.74 -23.67 10.56
C THR A 547 18.47 -24.50 10.53
N ILE A 548 17.37 -23.90 10.07
CA ILE A 548 16.20 -24.67 9.59
C ILE A 548 16.31 -24.79 8.07
N LYS A 549 16.46 -26.02 7.61
CA LYS A 549 16.41 -26.37 6.19
C LYS A 549 15.05 -26.97 5.87
N PHE A 550 14.34 -26.38 4.93
CA PHE A 550 13.05 -26.86 4.48
C PHE A 550 12.94 -26.78 2.96
N THR A 551 12.00 -27.57 2.41
CA THR A 551 11.58 -27.43 1.03
C THR A 551 10.19 -26.84 0.95
N ALA A 552 9.93 -26.09 -0.12
CA ALA A 552 8.60 -25.65 -0.49
C ALA A 552 8.48 -25.63 -2.02
N GLN A 553 7.32 -26.00 -2.53
CA GLN A 553 7.02 -25.94 -3.95
C GLN A 553 6.57 -24.53 -4.32
N ALA A 554 7.23 -23.95 -5.33
CA ALA A 554 6.88 -22.65 -5.86
C ALA A 554 5.48 -22.70 -6.50
N PRO A 555 4.66 -21.64 -6.35
CA PRO A 555 3.35 -21.55 -6.98
C PRO A 555 3.47 -21.66 -8.50
N ASN A 556 2.43 -22.22 -9.13
CA ASN A 556 2.32 -22.21 -10.58
C ASN A 556 1.70 -20.89 -11.03
N ILE A 557 2.46 -20.06 -11.75
CA ILE A 557 2.09 -18.69 -12.10
C ILE A 557 2.26 -18.46 -13.61
N THR A 558 1.48 -17.53 -14.15
CA THR A 558 1.48 -17.17 -15.58
C THR A 558 2.17 -15.84 -15.87
N ASN A 559 2.44 -15.03 -14.84
CA ASN A 559 3.18 -13.78 -14.91
C ASN A 559 4.20 -13.75 -13.78
N ASP A 560 5.31 -13.04 -13.96
CA ASP A 560 6.34 -12.88 -12.92
C ASP A 560 5.72 -12.36 -11.62
N GLN A 561 6.04 -13.02 -10.51
CA GLN A 561 5.54 -12.64 -9.20
C GLN A 561 6.64 -12.67 -8.15
N MET A 562 6.64 -11.64 -7.32
CA MET A 562 7.50 -11.55 -6.15
C MET A 562 6.71 -11.90 -4.89
N TYR A 563 7.29 -12.78 -4.09
CA TYR A 563 6.79 -13.23 -2.81
C TYR A 563 7.76 -12.78 -1.71
N VAL A 564 7.24 -12.57 -0.50
CA VAL A 564 8.05 -12.15 0.64
C VAL A 564 7.90 -13.18 1.73
N MET A 565 9.02 -13.79 2.13
CA MET A 565 9.11 -14.65 3.28
C MET A 565 9.57 -13.82 4.47
N TYR A 566 8.72 -13.71 5.49
CA TYR A 566 9.06 -13.00 6.72
C TYR A 566 9.70 -13.97 7.69
N VAL A 567 10.94 -13.70 8.08
CA VAL A 567 11.65 -14.49 9.07
C VAL A 567 11.96 -13.63 10.29
N LEU A 568 11.60 -14.14 11.45
CA LEU A 568 11.67 -13.48 12.74
C LEU A 568 12.32 -14.43 13.74
N ALA A 569 13.04 -13.90 14.73
CA ALA A 569 13.35 -14.68 15.93
C ALA A 569 12.96 -13.93 17.19
N GLN A 570 12.72 -14.69 18.24
CA GLN A 570 12.43 -14.16 19.57
C GLN A 570 13.13 -15.00 20.64
N GLY A 571 13.45 -14.37 21.76
CA GLY A 571 14.22 -15.00 22.82
C GLY A 571 14.92 -13.96 23.68
N GLN A 572 15.89 -14.44 24.46
CA GLN A 572 16.68 -13.60 25.34
C GLN A 572 18.15 -13.99 25.31
N THR A 573 19.02 -13.00 25.46
CA THR A 573 20.46 -13.20 25.65
C THR A 573 20.76 -13.65 27.07
N ASN A 574 22.00 -14.08 27.33
CA ASN A 574 22.48 -14.44 28.67
C ASN A 574 22.25 -13.30 29.69
N ASN A 575 22.37 -12.05 29.26
CA ASN A 575 22.14 -10.83 30.05
C ASN A 575 20.65 -10.45 30.21
N ILE A 576 19.71 -11.31 29.80
CA ILE A 576 18.25 -11.08 29.88
C ILE A 576 17.79 -9.99 28.89
N PHE A 577 18.60 -9.68 27.87
CA PHE A 577 18.24 -8.74 26.83
C PHE A 577 17.35 -9.42 25.78
N SER A 578 16.29 -8.75 25.33
CA SER A 578 15.37 -9.31 24.33
C SER A 578 15.98 -9.27 22.93
N ILE A 579 15.79 -10.36 22.18
CA ILE A 579 16.18 -10.44 20.77
C ILE A 579 14.93 -10.39 19.89
N GLY A 580 15.03 -9.69 18.76
CA GLY A 580 13.94 -9.56 17.80
C GLY A 580 14.40 -9.32 16.36
N PRO A 581 15.39 -10.06 15.82
CA PRO A 581 15.89 -9.79 14.48
C PRO A 581 14.82 -10.12 13.43
N LEU A 582 14.84 -9.39 12.32
CA LEU A 582 13.90 -9.52 11.22
C LEU A 582 14.66 -9.62 9.90
N ALA A 583 14.23 -10.55 9.05
CA ALA A 583 14.63 -10.59 7.65
C ALA A 583 13.40 -10.74 6.74
N GLU A 584 13.18 -9.74 5.88
CA GLU A 584 12.18 -9.81 4.80
C GLU A 584 12.87 -10.34 3.52
N ILE A 585 12.82 -11.66 3.33
CA ILE A 585 13.49 -12.35 2.20
C ILE A 585 12.58 -12.32 0.97
N VAL A 586 13.09 -11.82 -0.15
CA VAL A 586 12.31 -11.72 -1.41
C VAL A 586 12.55 -12.94 -2.29
N LEU A 587 11.48 -13.56 -2.76
CA LEU A 587 11.49 -14.69 -3.68
C LEU A 587 10.87 -14.24 -5.00
N GLN A 588 11.64 -14.22 -6.08
CA GLN A 588 11.16 -13.91 -7.41
C GLN A 588 10.93 -15.22 -8.17
N VAL A 589 9.66 -15.49 -8.49
CA VAL A 589 9.23 -16.60 -9.33
C VAL A 589 8.96 -16.03 -10.72
N ASP A 590 9.67 -16.54 -11.72
CA ASP A 590 9.66 -16.02 -13.08
C ASP A 590 8.75 -16.90 -13.94
N ALA A 591 7.77 -16.30 -14.60
CA ALA A 591 6.87 -17.04 -15.47
C ALA A 591 7.62 -17.65 -16.67
N PRO A 592 7.17 -18.81 -17.18
CA PRO A 592 7.84 -19.53 -18.27
C PRO A 592 7.80 -18.81 -19.61
#